data_AF-A0A2G9UM09-F1
#
_entry.id   AF-A0A2G9UM09-F1
#
_cell.length_a   1.000
_cell.length_b   1.000
_cell.length_c   1.000
_cell.angle_alpha   90.00
_cell.angle_beta   90.00
_cell.angle_gamma   90.00
#
_symmetry.space_group_name_H-M   'P 1'
#
loop_
_entity.id
_entity.type
_entity.pdbx_description
1 polymer ?
#
loop_
_entity_poly.entity_id
_entity_poly.type
_entity_poly.pdbx_seq_one_letter_code
_entity_poly.pdbx_strand_id
1 'polypeptide(L)'
;MSRQDRDKFIVLNYANFKSSYHEKPLKEGTQTFDLPYDYGSIMHYGVWSVSISKTQPAMMPFDLDYGYTLGSPFVSFIDLAMVNALYGCKEMCDSATSVDCKMRGFPNPRNCSKCVCPGGYGGDQCTERNNNHTSELPGGETGSPSDEYQKNHHPKY
;
A
#
# COMPACT_ATOMS: atom_id res chain seq x y z
N MET A 1 8.72 -0.47 -5.74
CA MET A 1 9.29 -1.39 -6.76
C MET A 1 10.64 -2.02 -6.37
N SER A 2 11.48 -1.46 -5.50
CA SER A 2 12.84 -1.99 -5.23
C SER A 2 12.95 -3.05 -4.12
N ARG A 3 11.83 -3.45 -3.50
CA ARG A 3 11.84 -4.46 -2.43
C ARG A 3 12.43 -5.80 -2.91
N GLN A 4 13.14 -6.48 -2.02
CA GLN A 4 13.74 -7.80 -2.28
C GLN A 4 12.73 -8.87 -2.72
N ASP A 5 11.51 -8.79 -2.21
CA ASP A 5 10.42 -9.74 -2.45
C ASP A 5 9.49 -9.35 -3.62
N ARG A 6 9.78 -8.27 -4.36
CA ARG A 6 8.91 -7.76 -5.44
C ARG A 6 8.54 -8.81 -6.50
N ASP A 7 9.45 -9.74 -6.79
CA ASP A 7 9.26 -10.75 -7.85
C ASP A 7 8.19 -11.79 -7.48
N LYS A 8 7.65 -11.74 -6.25
CA LYS A 8 6.45 -12.49 -5.83
C LYS A 8 5.14 -11.78 -6.20
N PHE A 9 5.19 -10.49 -6.57
CA PHE A 9 4.03 -9.61 -6.73
C PHE A 9 3.94 -9.01 -8.13
N ILE A 10 5.08 -8.72 -8.76
CA ILE A 10 5.15 -8.13 -10.10
C ILE A 10 6.11 -8.89 -11.00
N VAL A 11 5.82 -8.84 -12.31
CA VAL A 11 6.72 -9.23 -13.39
C VAL A 11 7.28 -7.98 -14.08
N LEU A 12 8.57 -8.02 -14.42
CA LEU A 12 9.26 -6.94 -15.12
C LEU A 12 9.62 -7.37 -16.54
N ASN A 13 9.18 -6.59 -17.53
CA ASN A 13 9.55 -6.74 -18.94
C ASN A 13 10.79 -5.90 -19.25
N TYR A 14 11.97 -6.43 -18.90
CA TYR A 14 13.25 -5.74 -19.12
C TYR A 14 13.52 -5.39 -20.59
N ALA A 15 12.97 -6.14 -21.55
CA ALA A 15 13.11 -5.84 -22.98
C ALA A 15 12.44 -4.51 -23.38
N ASN A 16 11.50 -4.03 -22.57
CA ASN A 16 10.79 -2.78 -22.79
C ASN A 16 11.29 -1.64 -21.87
N PHE A 17 12.41 -1.81 -21.15
CA PHE A 17 12.95 -0.74 -20.30
C PHE A 17 13.75 0.25 -21.13
N LYS A 18 13.54 1.55 -20.91
CA LYS A 18 14.41 2.61 -21.46
C LYS A 18 15.86 2.38 -21.03
N SER A 19 16.81 2.75 -21.89
CA SER A 19 18.22 2.46 -21.68
C SER A 19 18.78 2.99 -20.36
N SER A 20 18.26 4.14 -19.89
CA SER A 20 18.60 4.77 -18.62
C SER A 20 18.18 3.98 -17.36
N TYR A 21 17.41 2.89 -17.51
CA TYR A 21 16.90 2.07 -16.41
C TYR A 21 17.42 0.61 -16.44
N HIS A 22 18.47 0.33 -17.23
CA HIS A 22 19.07 -1.01 -17.28
C HIS A 22 19.87 -1.38 -16.02
N GLU A 23 20.24 -0.40 -15.20
CA GLU A 23 20.71 -0.69 -13.84
C GLU A 23 19.57 -1.34 -13.06
N LYS A 24 19.74 -2.63 -12.76
CA LYS A 24 18.75 -3.37 -11.98
C LYS A 24 18.59 -2.66 -10.64
N PRO A 25 17.35 -2.30 -10.22
CA PRO A 25 17.14 -1.78 -8.89
C PRO A 25 17.71 -2.77 -7.88
N LEU A 26 18.67 -2.31 -7.07
CA LEU A 26 19.26 -3.08 -5.98
C LEU A 26 18.13 -3.65 -5.14
N LYS A 27 18.12 -4.99 -5.00
CA LYS A 27 17.18 -5.70 -4.13
C LYS A 27 17.68 -5.74 -2.67
N GLU A 28 18.99 -5.69 -2.50
CA GLU A 28 19.65 -5.86 -1.22
C GLU A 28 19.53 -4.62 -0.33
N GLY A 29 19.51 -4.82 0.98
CA GLY A 29 19.42 -3.75 1.98
C GLY A 29 18.02 -3.20 2.25
N THR A 30 16.96 -3.77 1.67
CA THR A 30 15.58 -3.32 1.92
C THR A 30 14.98 -3.97 3.16
N GLN A 31 14.64 -3.17 4.17
CA GLN A 31 13.85 -3.61 5.33
C GLN A 31 12.35 -3.51 4.98
N THR A 32 11.62 -4.60 5.20
CA THR A 32 10.18 -4.65 4.92
C THR A 32 9.34 -4.26 6.14
N PHE A 33 9.92 -4.25 7.34
CA PHE A 33 9.23 -4.02 8.63
C PHE A 33 7.98 -4.91 8.81
N ASP A 34 8.03 -6.12 8.25
CA ASP A 34 6.90 -7.07 8.19
C ASP A 34 5.62 -6.49 7.54
N LEU A 35 5.76 -5.45 6.73
CA LEU A 35 4.67 -4.85 5.99
C LEU A 35 4.45 -5.54 4.63
N PRO A 36 3.18 -5.72 4.21
CA PRO A 36 2.86 -6.33 2.92
C PRO A 36 3.38 -5.49 1.75
N TYR A 37 3.48 -6.12 0.58
CA TYR A 37 3.74 -5.40 -0.66
C TYR A 37 2.55 -4.51 -1.00
N ASP A 38 2.81 -3.23 -1.25
CA ASP A 38 1.77 -2.27 -1.53
C ASP A 38 1.87 -1.76 -2.97
N TYR A 39 0.91 -2.19 -3.80
CA TYR A 39 0.79 -1.74 -5.19
C TYR A 39 0.44 -0.24 -5.27
N GLY A 40 -0.28 0.29 -4.27
CA GLY A 40 -0.78 1.66 -4.22
C GLY A 40 0.13 2.63 -3.47
N SER A 41 1.31 2.19 -3.07
CA SER A 41 2.34 3.03 -2.47
C SER A 41 2.74 4.15 -3.43
N ILE A 42 2.93 5.36 -2.90
CA ILE A 42 3.46 6.51 -3.67
C ILE A 42 4.88 6.23 -4.21
N MET A 43 5.57 5.27 -3.60
CA MET A 43 6.92 4.84 -3.98
C MET A 43 6.90 3.75 -5.06
N HIS A 44 5.72 3.35 -5.54
CA HIS A 44 5.60 2.36 -6.61
C HIS A 44 5.49 3.02 -7.98
N TYR A 45 6.32 2.61 -8.93
CA TYR A 45 6.16 3.00 -10.33
C TYR A 45 4.88 2.44 -10.95
N GLY A 46 4.30 3.20 -11.87
CA GLY A 46 3.18 2.75 -12.69
C GLY A 46 3.62 1.74 -13.74
N VAL A 47 2.66 1.00 -14.28
CA VAL A 47 2.93 -0.10 -15.24
C VAL A 47 3.70 0.35 -16.49
N TRP A 48 3.60 1.62 -16.88
CA TRP A 48 4.32 2.19 -18.02
C TRP A 48 5.55 3.06 -17.69
N SER A 49 5.85 3.38 -16.42
CA SER A 49 6.77 4.48 -16.05
C SER A 49 8.15 4.43 -16.71
N VAL A 50 8.71 3.24 -16.94
CA VAL A 50 10.06 3.04 -17.51
C VAL A 50 10.05 2.49 -18.94
N SER A 51 8.88 2.44 -19.58
CA SER A 51 8.68 1.74 -20.86
C SER A 51 9.28 2.51 -22.05
N ILE A 52 9.89 1.79 -23.00
CA ILE A 52 10.24 2.33 -24.33
C ILE A 52 8.96 2.54 -25.14
N SER A 53 8.12 1.51 -25.19
CA SER A 53 6.82 1.57 -25.87
C SER A 53 5.72 2.07 -24.95
N LYS A 54 4.83 2.93 -25.47
CA LYS A 54 3.61 3.35 -24.76
C LYS A 54 2.49 2.30 -24.83
N THR A 55 2.61 1.30 -25.70
CA THR A 55 1.57 0.28 -25.90
C THR A 55 1.85 -1.03 -25.18
N GLN A 56 3.06 -1.19 -24.64
CA GLN A 56 3.44 -2.37 -23.86
C GLN A 56 3.84 -1.92 -22.45
N PRO A 57 3.34 -2.56 -21.38
CA PRO A 57 3.77 -2.26 -20.02
C PRO A 57 5.22 -2.72 -19.79
N ALA A 58 5.95 -1.97 -18.96
CA ALA A 58 7.26 -2.38 -18.47
C ALA A 58 7.13 -3.29 -17.24
N MET A 59 6.05 -3.16 -16.47
CA MET A 59 5.79 -4.02 -15.32
C MET A 59 4.30 -4.33 -15.20
N MET A 60 3.98 -5.50 -14.68
CA MET A 60 2.60 -5.93 -14.43
C MET A 60 2.52 -6.65 -13.09
N PRO A 61 1.46 -6.45 -12.30
CA PRO A 61 1.20 -7.27 -11.13
C PRO A 61 0.72 -8.66 -11.55
N PHE A 62 0.97 -9.67 -10.73
CA PHE A 62 0.40 -11.01 -10.96
C PHE A 62 -1.12 -11.02 -10.74
N ASP A 63 -1.59 -10.22 -9.78
CA ASP A 63 -3.00 -9.94 -9.59
C ASP A 63 -3.38 -8.71 -10.42
N LEU A 64 -4.12 -8.95 -11.50
CA LEU A 64 -4.43 -7.95 -12.53
C LEU A 64 -5.37 -6.86 -12.03
N ASP A 65 -6.11 -7.08 -10.94
CA ASP A 65 -6.98 -6.05 -10.35
C ASP A 65 -6.17 -4.84 -9.86
N TYR A 66 -4.87 -5.04 -9.57
CA TYR A 66 -3.97 -3.98 -9.14
C TYR A 66 -3.23 -3.26 -10.26
N GLY A 67 -3.51 -3.58 -11.53
CA GLY A 67 -2.82 -2.98 -12.69
C GLY A 67 -2.89 -1.45 -12.70
N TYR A 68 -4.05 -0.90 -12.35
CA TYR A 68 -4.27 0.56 -12.26
C TYR A 68 -3.97 1.15 -10.88
N THR A 69 -3.68 0.32 -9.88
CA THR A 69 -3.26 0.78 -8.54
C THR A 69 -1.79 1.20 -8.53
N LEU A 70 -0.97 0.53 -9.36
CA LEU A 70 0.43 0.85 -9.56
C LEU A 70 0.63 2.28 -10.06
N GLY A 71 1.56 3.02 -9.44
CA GLY A 71 1.81 4.42 -9.80
C GLY A 71 0.84 5.41 -9.16
N SER A 72 0.14 4.99 -8.10
CA SER A 72 -0.69 5.87 -7.25
C SER A 72 0.07 7.14 -6.85
N PRO A 73 -0.56 8.34 -6.94
CA PRO A 73 0.03 9.59 -6.49
C PRO A 73 -0.18 9.84 -4.98
N PHE A 74 -0.79 8.92 -4.24
CA PHE A 74 -1.19 9.11 -2.85
C PHE A 74 -0.30 8.33 -1.89
N VAL A 75 0.01 8.95 -0.75
CA VAL A 75 0.66 8.27 0.38
C VAL A 75 -0.30 7.23 0.94
N SER A 76 0.12 5.97 0.91
CA SER A 76 -0.71 4.88 1.41
C SER A 76 -0.59 4.72 2.93
N PHE A 77 -1.50 3.92 3.50
CA PHE A 77 -1.38 3.50 4.89
C PHE A 77 -0.08 2.74 5.17
N ILE A 78 0.39 1.92 4.22
CA ILE A 78 1.63 1.15 4.36
C ILE A 78 2.85 2.06 4.28
N ASP A 79 2.83 3.11 3.44
CA ASP A 79 3.87 4.14 3.41
C ASP A 79 4.00 4.80 4.79
N LEU A 80 2.86 5.20 5.37
CA LEU A 80 2.83 5.81 6.70
C LEU A 80 3.33 4.84 7.78
N ALA A 81 2.88 3.59 7.77
CA ALA A 81 3.33 2.56 8.72
C ALA A 81 4.83 2.28 8.62
N MET A 82 5.38 2.30 7.41
CA MET A 82 6.80 2.09 7.14
C MET A 82 7.66 3.23 7.69
N VAL A 83 7.27 4.48 7.44
CA VAL A 83 7.98 5.66 7.98
C VAL A 83 7.94 5.65 9.51
N ASN A 84 6.80 5.33 10.11
CA ASN A 84 6.69 5.23 11.56
C ASN A 84 7.58 4.13 12.15
N ALA A 85 7.74 3.00 11.45
CA ALA A 85 8.68 1.95 11.87
C ALA A 85 10.14 2.39 11.71
N LEU A 86 10.49 2.99 10.58
CA LEU A 86 11.86 3.41 10.27
C LEU A 86 12.39 4.46 11.25
N TYR A 87 11.54 5.40 11.67
CA TYR A 87 11.94 6.52 12.54
C TYR A 87 11.65 6.31 14.02
N GLY A 88 11.31 5.09 14.44
CA GLY A 88 11.12 4.78 15.86
C GLY A 88 9.85 5.39 16.47
N CYS A 89 8.83 5.69 15.65
CA CYS A 89 7.59 6.30 16.14
C CYS A 89 6.64 5.28 16.79
N LYS A 90 6.79 3.98 16.46
CA LYS A 90 5.96 2.91 17.04
C LYS A 90 6.28 2.69 18.51
N GLU A 91 7.50 2.99 18.90
CA GLU A 91 8.07 2.86 20.24
C GLU A 91 7.69 4.02 21.16
N MET A 92 7.08 5.08 20.62
CA MET A 92 6.59 6.22 21.42
C MET A 92 5.38 5.84 22.28
N CYS A 93 4.66 4.79 21.92
CA CYS A 93 3.51 4.29 22.66
C CYS A 93 3.88 3.01 23.40
N ASP A 94 3.66 3.01 24.72
CA ASP A 94 3.87 1.82 25.54
C ASP A 94 2.85 0.74 25.19
N SER A 95 3.33 -0.43 24.77
CA SER A 95 2.50 -1.59 24.41
C SER A 95 1.56 -2.05 25.53
N ALA A 96 1.86 -1.77 26.81
CA ALA A 96 1.04 -2.19 27.95
C ALA A 96 -0.15 -1.25 28.22
N THR A 97 -0.07 0.01 27.79
CA THR A 97 -1.08 1.04 28.11
C THR A 97 -1.74 1.66 26.88
N SER A 98 -1.15 1.48 25.71
CA SER A 98 -1.71 1.98 24.45
C SER A 98 -2.92 1.17 23.99
N VAL A 99 -3.71 1.79 23.11
CA VAL A 99 -4.89 1.16 22.53
C VAL A 99 -4.53 -0.06 21.69
N ASP A 100 -5.31 -1.12 21.83
CA ASP A 100 -5.20 -2.33 21.03
C ASP A 100 -5.85 -2.13 19.65
N CYS A 101 -5.02 -1.86 18.64
CA CYS A 101 -5.48 -1.59 17.28
C CYS A 101 -5.89 -2.85 16.54
N LYS A 102 -7.10 -2.84 15.96
CA LYS A 102 -7.61 -3.92 15.10
C LYS A 102 -7.34 -3.63 13.63
N MET A 103 -7.63 -4.64 12.80
CA MET A 103 -7.54 -4.55 11.33
C MET A 103 -6.17 -4.10 10.82
N ARG A 104 -5.09 -4.43 11.54
CA ARG A 104 -3.70 -4.01 11.23
C ARG A 104 -3.45 -2.49 11.34
N GLY A 105 -4.29 -1.76 12.08
CA GLY A 105 -3.97 -0.42 12.56
C GLY A 105 -2.76 -0.42 13.51
N PHE A 106 -2.22 0.76 13.78
CA PHE A 106 -1.15 0.94 14.77
C PHE A 106 -1.43 2.15 15.68
N PRO A 107 -0.95 2.17 16.94
CA PRO A 107 -1.16 3.29 17.84
C PRO A 107 -0.65 4.60 17.24
N ASN A 108 -1.43 5.67 17.35
CA ASN A 108 -1.01 6.98 16.88
C ASN A 108 0.10 7.53 17.79
N PRO A 109 1.32 7.80 17.26
CA PRO A 109 2.43 8.27 18.09
C PRO A 109 2.19 9.62 18.80
N ARG A 110 1.20 10.39 18.35
CA ARG A 110 0.79 11.66 18.99
C ARG A 110 -0.33 11.48 20.00
N ASN A 111 -1.02 10.34 19.99
CA ASN A 111 -2.09 10.01 20.91
C ASN A 111 -2.24 8.48 21.01
N CYS A 112 -1.56 7.87 21.98
CA CYS A 112 -1.51 6.43 22.16
C CYS A 112 -2.84 5.77 22.57
N SER A 113 -3.90 6.55 22.80
CA SER A 113 -5.26 6.04 23.04
C SER A 113 -6.10 5.96 21.76
N LYS A 114 -5.55 6.32 20.60
CA LYS A 114 -6.23 6.24 19.30
C LYS A 114 -5.35 5.55 18.27
N CYS A 115 -5.95 4.75 17.40
CA CYS A 115 -5.25 4.11 16.29
C CYS A 115 -5.19 5.00 15.05
N VAL A 116 -4.14 4.82 14.25
CA VAL A 116 -4.15 5.13 12.82
C VAL A 116 -4.69 3.92 12.10
N CYS A 117 -5.77 4.10 11.33
CA CYS A 117 -6.50 3.01 10.70
C CYS A 117 -6.20 2.89 9.20
N PRO A 118 -6.19 1.66 8.66
CA PRO A 118 -6.22 1.46 7.21
C PRO A 118 -7.50 2.02 6.60
N GLY A 119 -7.46 2.26 5.29
CA GLY A 119 -8.62 2.77 4.54
C GLY A 119 -9.87 1.91 4.73
N GLY A 120 -11.03 2.57 4.89
CA GLY A 120 -12.32 1.93 5.16
C GLY A 120 -12.61 1.65 6.64
N TYR A 121 -11.61 1.75 7.53
CA TYR A 121 -11.77 1.54 8.97
C TYR A 121 -11.62 2.85 9.77
N GLY A 122 -12.27 2.91 10.94
CA GLY A 122 -12.26 4.06 11.83
C GLY A 122 -12.55 3.68 13.29
N GLY A 123 -12.76 4.71 14.12
CA GLY A 123 -12.86 4.57 15.57
C GLY A 123 -11.51 4.43 16.26
N ASP A 124 -11.50 4.50 17.58
CA ASP A 124 -10.26 4.51 18.38
C ASP A 124 -9.46 3.20 18.24
N GLN A 125 -10.12 2.10 17.87
CA GLN A 125 -9.54 0.76 17.70
C GLN A 125 -9.56 0.24 16.24
N CYS A 126 -9.98 1.04 15.25
CA CYS A 126 -10.15 0.59 13.86
C CYS A 126 -11.19 -0.53 13.67
N THR A 127 -12.21 -0.58 14.53
CA THR A 127 -13.29 -1.58 14.48
C THR A 127 -14.55 -1.05 13.78
N GLU A 128 -14.64 0.25 13.55
CA GLU A 128 -15.77 0.88 12.89
C GLU A 128 -15.53 0.93 11.37
N ARG A 129 -16.60 0.81 10.57
CA ARG A 129 -16.53 1.13 9.14
C ARG A 129 -16.67 2.64 8.98
N ASN A 130 -15.76 3.26 8.26
CA ASN A 130 -15.88 4.67 7.93
C ASN A 130 -17.00 4.85 6.89
N ASN A 131 -18.21 5.13 7.36
CA ASN A 131 -19.37 5.40 6.49
C ASN A 131 -19.25 6.75 5.75
N ASN A 132 -18.25 7.58 6.05
CA ASN A 132 -18.03 8.86 5.37
C ASN A 132 -17.22 8.73 4.06
N HIS A 133 -17.33 7.61 3.35
CA HIS A 133 -17.00 7.58 1.91
C HIS A 133 -18.15 8.13 1.04
N THR A 134 -19.25 8.60 1.64
CA THR A 134 -20.35 9.28 0.94
C THR A 134 -20.35 10.80 1.16
N SER A 135 -19.19 11.46 1.07
CA SER A 135 -19.16 12.91 0.91
C SER A 135 -18.38 13.30 -0.35
N GLU A 136 -19.17 13.48 -1.41
CA GLU A 136 -18.95 14.41 -2.54
C GLU A 136 -17.67 14.23 -3.38
N LEU A 137 -17.77 13.36 -4.40
CA LEU A 137 -17.14 13.62 -5.69
C LEU A 137 -18.25 13.91 -6.71
N PRO A 138 -18.26 15.08 -7.38
CA PRO A 138 -19.21 15.33 -8.44
C PRO A 138 -18.78 14.53 -9.68
N GLY A 139 -19.51 13.46 -9.97
CA GLY A 139 -19.39 12.71 -11.22
C GLY A 139 -18.40 11.55 -11.18
N GLY A 140 -18.84 10.40 -10.68
CA GLY A 140 -18.16 9.12 -10.86
C GLY A 140 -19.06 8.01 -10.31
N GLU A 141 -19.38 7.02 -11.15
CA GLU A 141 -20.38 5.99 -10.89
C GLU A 141 -20.12 5.21 -9.59
N THR A 142 -21.22 4.97 -8.88
CA THR A 142 -21.30 4.25 -7.62
C THR A 142 -20.92 2.79 -7.79
N GLY A 143 -19.72 2.42 -7.35
CA GLY A 143 -19.34 1.05 -7.05
C GLY A 143 -18.93 0.97 -5.60
N SER A 144 -19.88 0.74 -4.68
CA SER A 144 -19.52 0.19 -3.38
C SER A 144 -18.77 -1.12 -3.64
N PRO A 145 -17.56 -1.35 -3.10
CA PRO A 145 -16.97 -2.68 -3.15
C PRO A 145 -17.97 -3.61 -2.48
N SER A 146 -18.54 -4.55 -3.24
CA SER A 146 -19.39 -5.59 -2.70
C SER A 146 -18.64 -6.26 -1.55
N ASP A 147 -19.34 -6.72 -0.51
CA ASP A 147 -18.73 -7.44 0.62
C ASP A 147 -17.95 -8.70 0.17
N GLU A 148 -18.07 -9.10 -1.10
CA GLU A 148 -17.29 -10.13 -1.79
C GLU A 148 -15.88 -9.66 -2.18
N TYR A 149 -15.68 -8.40 -2.60
CA TYR A 149 -14.36 -7.84 -2.94
C TYR A 149 -13.46 -7.73 -1.69
N GLN A 150 -14.00 -7.28 -0.56
CA GLN A 150 -13.20 -7.20 0.67
C GLN A 150 -12.92 -8.58 1.30
N LYS A 151 -13.82 -9.57 1.16
CA LYS A 151 -13.57 -10.94 1.60
C LYS A 151 -12.57 -11.69 0.72
N ASN A 152 -12.52 -11.39 -0.58
CA ASN A 152 -11.65 -12.08 -1.53
C ASN A 152 -10.25 -11.44 -1.67
N HIS A 153 -10.09 -10.16 -1.32
CA HIS A 153 -8.81 -9.43 -1.39
C HIS A 153 -8.13 -9.23 -0.04
N HIS A 154 -8.58 -9.91 1.02
CA HIS A 154 -7.69 -10.24 2.14
C HIS A 154 -6.63 -11.22 1.62
N PRO A 155 -5.32 -10.95 1.77
CA PRO A 155 -4.32 -12.00 1.55
C PRO A 155 -4.63 -13.12 2.55
N LYS A 156 -5.18 -14.23 2.04
CA LYS A 156 -5.33 -15.47 2.78
C LYS A 156 -3.95 -15.95 3.16
N TYR A 157 -3.55 -15.66 4.39
CA TYR A 157 -2.53 -16.37 5.14
C TYR A 157 -3.04 -16.52 6.57
#